data_AF-A0A447R8G9-F1
#
_entry.id   AF-A0A447R8G9-F1
#
_cell.length_a   1.000
_cell.length_b   1.000
_cell.length_c   1.000
_cell.angle_alpha   90.00
_cell.angle_beta   90.00
_cell.angle_gamma   90.00
#
_symmetry.space_group_name_H-M   'P 1'
#
loop_
_entity.id
_entity.type
_entity.pdbx_description
1 polymer ?
#
loop_
_entity_poly.entity_id
_entity_poly.type
_entity_poly.pdbx_seq_one_letter_code
_entity_poly.pdbx_strand_id
1 'polypeptide(L)'
;MLVTLKAWQVSDAVRTLASTLPVTSPILLIHNGMGTIEELQNIQQPMLMGTITHAARRDGNIIIHVANGTTHIGPAREQDGDYSYLADILQGVLPDVAWHNNIRAEMWRKLAVNCVINPLTALWNCPNGELRHHPDEINAIAKRSLR
;
A
#
# COMPACT_ATOMS: atom_id res chain seq x y z
N MET A 1 -4.80 14.25 4.87
CA MET A 1 -5.14 13.87 3.47
C MET A 1 -5.01 12.37 3.31
N LEU A 2 -5.99 11.70 2.72
CA LEU A 2 -5.94 10.27 2.38
C LEU A 2 -5.69 10.12 0.87
N VAL A 3 -4.68 9.36 0.47
CA VAL A 3 -4.28 9.18 -0.94
C VAL A 3 -4.44 7.72 -1.33
N THR A 4 -5.28 7.45 -2.33
CA THR A 4 -5.59 6.08 -2.82
C THR A 4 -5.32 5.93 -4.33
N LEU A 5 -4.29 6.62 -4.81
CA LEU A 5 -3.88 6.61 -6.22
C LEU A 5 -3.01 5.39 -6.56
N LYS A 6 -2.76 5.15 -7.85
CA LYS A 6 -1.70 4.20 -8.26
C LYS A 6 -0.33 4.79 -7.92
N ALA A 7 0.64 3.96 -7.55
CA ALA A 7 1.95 4.40 -7.04
C ALA A 7 2.62 5.48 -7.91
N TRP A 8 2.62 5.30 -9.23
CA TRP A 8 3.21 6.22 -10.21
C TRP A 8 2.50 7.59 -10.33
N GLN A 9 1.33 7.76 -9.72
CA GLN A 9 0.59 9.02 -9.69
C GLN A 9 0.75 9.77 -8.36
N VAL A 10 1.29 9.11 -7.34
CA VAL A 10 1.25 9.61 -5.96
C VAL A 10 2.11 10.85 -5.79
N SER A 11 3.35 10.82 -6.25
CA SER A 11 4.32 11.87 -5.98
C SER A 11 3.91 13.20 -6.60
N ASP A 12 3.51 13.21 -7.87
CA ASP A 12 3.02 14.40 -8.56
C ASP A 12 1.79 14.99 -7.87
N ALA A 13 0.78 14.16 -7.59
CA ALA A 13 -0.46 14.62 -6.95
C ALA A 13 -0.22 15.18 -5.54
N VAL A 14 0.60 14.50 -4.74
CA VAL A 14 0.95 14.95 -3.39
C VAL A 14 1.70 16.28 -3.44
N ARG A 15 2.68 16.44 -4.34
CA ARG A 15 3.44 17.69 -4.50
C ARG A 15 2.55 18.87 -4.89
N THR A 16 1.57 18.64 -5.77
CA THR A 16 0.61 19.68 -6.16
C THR A 16 -0.25 20.14 -4.98
N LEU A 17 -0.69 19.22 -4.12
CA LEU A 17 -1.61 19.53 -3.03
C LEU A 17 -0.92 19.95 -1.73
N ALA A 18 0.34 19.56 -1.53
CA ALA A 18 1.07 19.81 -0.29
C ALA A 18 1.21 21.31 0.04
N SER A 19 1.27 22.19 -0.95
CA SER A 19 1.35 23.64 -0.73
C SER A 19 0.05 24.24 -0.16
N THR A 20 -1.08 23.56 -0.34
CA THR A 20 -2.39 24.01 0.14
C THR A 20 -2.79 23.37 1.48
N LEU A 21 -2.13 22.28 1.86
CA LEU A 21 -2.39 21.58 3.10
C LEU A 21 -1.63 22.23 4.26
N PRO A 22 -2.24 22.37 5.44
CA PRO A 22 -1.51 22.74 6.65
C PRO A 22 -0.31 21.81 6.86
N VAL A 23 0.85 22.38 7.23
CA VAL A 23 2.08 21.60 7.48
C VAL A 23 1.89 20.57 8.59
N THR A 24 0.94 20.78 9.50
CA THR A 24 0.60 19.83 10.58
C THR A 24 -0.37 18.73 10.16
N SER A 25 -0.95 18.79 8.94
CA SER A 25 -1.94 17.81 8.49
C SER A 25 -1.23 16.55 7.99
N PRO A 26 -1.48 15.37 8.58
CA PRO A 26 -0.86 14.12 8.11
C PRO A 26 -1.35 13.75 6.71
N ILE A 27 -0.46 13.14 5.92
CA ILE A 27 -0.72 12.58 4.60
C ILE A 27 -0.58 11.06 4.70
N LEU A 28 -1.69 10.34 4.56
CA LEU A 28 -1.73 8.87 4.57
C LEU A 28 -1.78 8.35 3.13
N LEU A 29 -0.73 7.64 2.72
CA LEU A 29 -0.58 7.04 1.41
C LEU A 29 -0.99 5.56 1.45
N ILE A 30 -2.08 5.18 0.77
CA ILE A 30 -2.51 3.79 0.64
C ILE A 30 -2.44 3.37 -0.83
N HIS A 31 -1.37 2.65 -1.17
CA HIS A 31 -1.21 2.06 -2.50
C HIS A 31 -0.33 0.82 -2.43
N ASN A 32 -0.38 0.00 -3.49
CA ASN A 32 0.56 -1.12 -3.63
C ASN A 32 1.93 -0.60 -4.11
N GLY A 33 3.00 -1.32 -3.77
CA GLY A 33 4.37 -0.99 -4.16
C GLY A 33 5.10 -0.13 -3.13
N MET A 34 6.35 0.23 -3.47
CA MET A 34 7.25 1.08 -2.68
C MET A 34 7.96 2.07 -3.63
N GLY A 35 8.69 3.05 -3.11
CA GLY A 35 9.42 4.06 -3.91
C GLY A 35 8.87 5.49 -3.82
N THR A 36 7.60 5.65 -3.43
CA THR A 36 6.95 6.97 -3.37
C THR A 36 7.46 7.83 -2.23
N ILE A 37 7.99 7.23 -1.16
CA ILE A 37 8.55 7.95 -0.01
C ILE A 37 9.86 8.63 -0.41
N GLU A 38 10.70 7.94 -1.18
CA GLU A 38 11.96 8.43 -1.73
C GLU A 38 11.71 9.64 -2.66
N GLU A 39 10.60 9.61 -3.40
CA GLU A 39 10.15 10.73 -4.23
C GLU A 39 9.53 11.89 -3.43
N LEU A 40 9.23 11.73 -2.15
CA LEU A 40 8.52 12.72 -1.32
C LEU A 40 9.30 13.19 -0.09
N GLN A 41 10.62 13.00 -0.06
CA GLN A 41 11.48 13.36 1.08
C GLN A 41 11.33 14.82 1.54
N ASN A 42 11.09 15.74 0.61
CA ASN A 42 11.02 17.19 0.88
C ASN A 42 9.64 17.66 1.38
N ILE A 43 8.66 16.77 1.51
CA ILE A 43 7.33 17.10 2.05
C ILE A 43 7.44 17.34 3.56
N GLN A 44 6.97 18.50 4.01
CA GLN A 44 7.05 18.92 5.41
C GLN A 44 5.97 18.29 6.28
N GLN A 45 4.83 17.93 5.68
CA GLN A 45 3.75 17.27 6.39
C GLN A 45 4.20 15.92 6.96
N PRO A 46 3.64 15.50 8.12
CA PRO A 46 3.77 14.14 8.60
C PRO A 46 3.26 13.17 7.54
N MET A 47 4.06 12.16 7.22
CA MET A 47 3.73 11.19 6.18
C MET A 47 3.56 9.80 6.76
N LEU A 48 2.46 9.17 6.42
CA LEU A 48 2.12 7.82 6.84
C LEU A 48 1.97 6.93 5.62
N MET A 49 2.41 5.68 5.75
CA MET A 49 2.19 4.66 4.75
C MET A 49 1.11 3.71 5.22
N GLY A 50 0.35 3.21 4.25
CA GLY A 50 -0.66 2.21 4.46
C GLY A 50 -0.62 1.12 3.40
N THR A 51 -0.88 -0.11 3.83
CA THR A 51 -1.10 -1.25 2.96
C THR A 51 -2.42 -1.92 3.32
N ILE A 52 -3.20 -2.29 2.32
CA ILE A 52 -4.56 -2.81 2.51
C ILE A 52 -4.76 -4.16 1.80
N THR A 53 -5.52 -5.06 2.41
CA THR A 53 -5.93 -6.35 1.80
C THR A 53 -7.41 -6.39 1.41
N HIS A 54 -8.20 -5.35 1.72
CA HIS A 54 -9.53 -5.18 1.13
C HIS A 54 -9.43 -5.21 -0.39
N ALA A 55 -10.38 -5.90 -1.02
CA ALA A 55 -10.47 -5.98 -2.47
C ALA A 55 -11.65 -5.15 -2.96
N ALA A 56 -11.38 -4.18 -3.83
CA ALA A 56 -12.42 -3.45 -4.56
C ALA A 56 -12.17 -3.56 -6.06
N ARG A 57 -13.24 -3.73 -6.83
CA ARG A 57 -13.19 -3.80 -8.30
C ARG A 57 -14.10 -2.73 -8.88
N ARG A 58 -13.63 -2.07 -9.94
CA ARG A 58 -14.43 -1.14 -10.73
C ARG A 58 -15.10 -1.90 -11.88
N ASP A 59 -16.40 -1.73 -12.03
CA ASP A 59 -17.21 -2.25 -13.12
C ASP A 59 -17.97 -1.09 -13.77
N GLY A 60 -17.41 -0.54 -14.85
CA GLY A 60 -17.86 0.72 -15.43
C GLY A 60 -17.75 1.88 -14.43
N ASN A 61 -18.91 2.40 -13.99
CA ASN A 61 -19.02 3.47 -13.00
C ASN A 61 -19.38 2.98 -11.60
N ILE A 62 -19.46 1.67 -11.39
CA ILE A 62 -19.78 1.05 -10.11
C ILE A 62 -18.48 0.58 -9.45
N ILE A 63 -18.34 0.86 -8.15
CA ILE A 63 -17.29 0.28 -7.31
C ILE A 63 -17.92 -0.83 -6.48
N ILE A 64 -17.42 -2.05 -6.65
CA ILE A 64 -17.88 -3.23 -5.94
C ILE A 64 -16.82 -3.57 -4.89
N HIS A 65 -17.22 -3.60 -3.63
CA HIS A 65 -16.41 -4.15 -2.55
C HIS A 65 -16.47 -5.68 -2.62
N VAL A 66 -15.37 -6.30 -3.01
CA VAL A 66 -15.28 -7.74 -3.32
C VAL A 66 -14.96 -8.56 -2.07
N ALA A 67 -14.09 -8.04 -1.20
CA ALA A 67 -13.70 -8.74 0.01
C ALA A 67 -13.27 -7.76 1.12
N ASN A 68 -13.64 -8.10 2.35
CA ASN A 68 -13.08 -7.52 3.56
C ASN A 68 -11.60 -7.89 3.71
N GLY A 69 -10.86 -7.05 4.41
CA GLY A 69 -9.47 -7.29 4.72
C GLY A 69 -9.03 -6.47 5.91
N THR A 70 -7.76 -6.10 5.89
CA THR A 70 -7.13 -5.32 6.95
C THR A 70 -6.32 -4.21 6.30
N THR A 71 -6.32 -3.05 6.94
CA THR A 71 -5.48 -1.91 6.61
C THR A 71 -4.38 -1.80 7.67
N HIS A 72 -3.13 -1.92 7.27
CA HIS A 72 -2.00 -1.64 8.14
C HIS A 72 -1.47 -0.26 7.82
N ILE A 73 -1.27 0.58 8.84
CA ILE A 73 -0.70 1.93 8.67
C ILE A 73 0.45 2.17 9.64
N GLY A 74 1.33 3.13 9.32
CA GLY A 74 2.42 3.54 10.20
C GLY A 74 3.23 4.69 9.62
N PRO A 75 4.29 5.12 10.32
CA PRO A 75 5.11 6.25 9.90
C PRO A 75 5.91 5.92 8.63
N ALA A 76 5.96 6.84 7.67
CA ALA A 76 6.71 6.66 6.43
C ALA A 76 8.23 6.85 6.62
N ARG A 77 8.59 7.79 7.50
CA ARG A 77 9.95 8.20 7.86
C ARG A 77 10.08 8.27 9.38
N GLU A 78 11.31 8.22 9.90
CA GLU A 78 11.55 8.22 11.36
C GLU A 78 11.00 9.48 12.05
N GLN A 79 11.00 10.62 11.36
CA GLN A 79 10.47 11.88 11.89
C GLN A 79 8.94 11.99 11.90
N ASP A 80 8.21 11.04 11.28
CA ASP A 80 6.77 11.20 11.04
C ASP A 80 5.89 10.95 12.28
N GLY A 81 6.50 10.79 13.46
CA GLY A 81 5.84 10.80 14.76
C GLY A 81 4.84 9.66 15.00
N ASP A 82 4.15 9.72 16.15
CA ASP A 82 3.09 8.79 16.49
C ASP A 82 1.73 9.36 16.07
N TYR A 83 1.10 8.69 15.09
CA TYR A 83 -0.25 8.98 14.61
C TYR A 83 -1.16 7.75 14.77
N SER A 84 -0.87 6.89 15.75
CA SER A 84 -1.64 5.67 16.03
C SER A 84 -3.14 5.93 16.25
N TYR A 85 -3.51 7.10 16.78
CA TYR A 85 -4.92 7.51 16.93
C TYR A 85 -5.70 7.48 15.60
N LEU A 86 -5.03 7.65 14.45
CA LEU A 86 -5.68 7.52 13.15
C LEU A 86 -6.11 6.09 12.85
N ALA A 87 -5.40 5.08 13.38
CA ALA A 87 -5.82 3.69 13.26
C ALA A 87 -7.15 3.46 14.00
N ASP A 88 -7.31 4.02 15.20
CA ASP A 88 -8.56 3.92 15.97
C ASP A 88 -9.73 4.60 15.25
N ILE A 89 -9.49 5.79 14.69
CA ILE A 89 -10.51 6.50 13.89
C ILE A 89 -10.91 5.66 12.68
N LEU A 90 -9.94 5.13 11.93
CA LEU A 90 -10.20 4.36 10.72
C LEU A 90 -10.81 2.98 11.01
N GLN A 91 -10.52 2.39 12.18
CA GLN A 91 -11.17 1.16 12.66
C GLN A 91 -12.68 1.32 12.75
N GLY A 92 -13.17 2.51 13.13
CA GLY A 92 -14.60 2.83 13.17
C GLY A 92 -15.23 3.05 11.79
N VAL A 93 -14.44 3.14 10.71
CA VAL A 93 -14.90 3.47 9.35
C VAL A 93 -14.81 2.27 8.42
N LEU A 94 -13.64 1.61 8.34
CA LEU A 94 -13.39 0.46 7.48
C LEU A 94 -12.54 -0.57 8.24
N PRO A 95 -13.14 -1.36 9.13
CA PRO A 95 -12.42 -2.38 9.87
C PRO A 95 -11.96 -3.53 8.96
N ASP A 96 -10.80 -4.15 9.21
CA ASP A 96 -9.89 -3.91 10.35
C ASP A 96 -8.75 -2.96 10.02
N VAL A 97 -8.24 -2.23 11.02
CA VAL A 97 -7.12 -1.30 10.90
C VAL A 97 -6.12 -1.51 12.03
N ALA A 98 -4.83 -1.59 11.69
CA ALA A 98 -3.75 -1.79 12.66
C ALA A 98 -2.60 -0.80 12.44
N TRP A 99 -2.13 -0.20 13.53
CA TRP A 99 -0.93 0.62 13.55
C TRP A 99 0.34 -0.22 13.69
N HIS A 100 1.38 0.15 12.96
CA HIS A 100 2.70 -0.48 13.00
C HIS A 100 3.79 0.58 13.07
N ASN A 101 4.55 0.60 14.16
CA ASN A 101 5.74 1.46 14.27
C ASN A 101 6.78 1.15 13.19
N ASN A 102 6.82 -0.10 12.71
CA ASN A 102 7.64 -0.54 11.59
C ASN A 102 6.77 -1.04 10.43
N ILE A 103 6.01 -0.13 9.81
CA ILE A 103 5.18 -0.45 8.64
C ILE A 103 5.99 -0.92 7.43
N ARG A 104 7.27 -0.55 7.33
CA ARG A 104 8.17 -0.96 6.24
C ARG A 104 8.28 -2.48 6.15
N ALA A 105 8.33 -3.20 7.27
CA ALA A 105 8.39 -4.67 7.28
C ALA A 105 7.15 -5.30 6.61
N GLU A 106 5.95 -4.80 6.92
CA GLU A 106 4.70 -5.27 6.29
C GLU A 106 4.64 -4.92 4.80
N MET A 107 5.11 -3.72 4.43
CA MET A 107 5.20 -3.32 3.02
C MET A 107 6.15 -4.23 2.24
N TRP A 108 7.32 -4.54 2.79
CA TRP A 108 8.29 -5.46 2.17
C TRP A 108 7.73 -6.86 2.01
N ARG A 109 7.06 -7.40 3.03
CA ARG A 109 6.39 -8.69 2.95
C ARG A 109 5.38 -8.74 1.81
N LYS A 110 4.55 -7.70 1.68
CA LYS A 110 3.59 -7.61 0.59
C LYS A 110 4.25 -7.41 -0.77
N LEU A 111 5.33 -6.62 -0.83
CA LEU A 111 6.09 -6.40 -2.06
C LEU A 111 6.71 -7.71 -2.56
N ALA A 112 7.34 -8.49 -1.68
CA ALA A 112 7.91 -9.80 -2.00
C ALA A 112 6.88 -10.73 -2.66
N VAL A 113 5.68 -10.80 -2.09
CA VAL A 113 4.56 -11.58 -2.67
C VAL A 113 4.16 -11.02 -4.03
N ASN A 114 3.97 -9.71 -4.15
CA ASN A 114 3.56 -9.05 -5.39
C ASN A 114 4.59 -9.19 -6.51
N CYS A 115 5.89 -9.23 -6.20
CA CYS A 115 6.96 -9.44 -7.16
C CYS A 115 6.94 -10.83 -7.81
N VAL A 116 6.28 -11.80 -7.18
CA VAL A 116 6.09 -13.14 -7.74
C VAL A 116 4.72 -13.25 -8.41
N ILE A 117 3.65 -12.87 -7.72
CA ILE A 117 2.28 -13.04 -8.22
C ILE A 117 2.00 -12.17 -9.45
N ASN A 118 2.35 -10.89 -9.43
CA ASN A 118 1.94 -9.97 -10.50
C ASN A 118 2.63 -10.27 -11.83
N PRO A 119 3.96 -10.53 -11.90
CA PRO A 119 4.58 -10.90 -13.17
C PRO A 119 4.10 -12.24 -13.71
N LEU A 120 3.92 -13.25 -12.84
CA LEU A 120 3.49 -14.59 -13.27
C LEU A 120 2.06 -14.58 -13.84
N THR A 121 1.13 -13.94 -13.13
CA THR A 121 -0.26 -13.83 -13.62
C THR A 121 -0.35 -13.04 -14.91
N ALA A 122 0.51 -12.03 -15.10
CA ALA A 122 0.61 -11.29 -16.36
C ALA A 122 1.21 -12.14 -17.51
N LEU A 123 2.29 -12.88 -17.24
CA LEU A 123 2.97 -13.73 -18.24
C LEU A 123 2.11 -14.91 -18.67
N TRP A 124 1.44 -15.56 -17.72
CA TRP A 124 0.59 -16.73 -17.98
C TRP A 124 -0.86 -16.37 -18.32
N ASN A 125 -1.20 -15.08 -18.23
CA ASN A 125 -2.56 -14.58 -18.42
C ASN A 125 -3.60 -15.40 -17.62
N CYS A 126 -3.32 -15.61 -16.34
CA CYS A 126 -4.11 -16.48 -15.47
C CYS A 126 -4.58 -15.77 -14.19
N PRO A 127 -5.67 -16.23 -13.55
CA PRO A 127 -6.08 -15.73 -12.25
C PRO A 127 -5.06 -16.12 -11.17
N ASN A 128 -4.94 -15.34 -10.09
CA ASN A 128 -4.05 -15.65 -8.96
C ASN A 128 -4.27 -17.07 -8.38
N GLY A 129 -5.49 -17.61 -8.47
CA GLY A 129 -5.81 -18.96 -7.99
C GLY A 129 -5.07 -20.07 -8.75
N GLU A 130 -4.75 -19.85 -10.03
CA GLU A 130 -4.06 -20.82 -10.88
C GLU A 130 -2.64 -21.10 -10.40
N LEU A 131 -1.99 -20.07 -9.83
CA LEU A 131 -0.64 -20.18 -9.27
C LEU A 131 -0.51 -21.31 -8.24
N ARG A 132 -1.60 -21.70 -7.55
CA ARG A 132 -1.58 -22.77 -6.56
C ARG A 132 -1.22 -24.14 -7.16
N HIS A 133 -1.40 -24.32 -8.47
CA HIS A 133 -1.05 -25.56 -9.18
C HIS A 133 0.43 -25.61 -9.60
N HIS A 134 1.20 -24.52 -9.40
CA HIS A 134 2.60 -24.40 -9.82
C HIS A 134 3.57 -24.07 -8.66
N PRO A 135 3.54 -24.81 -7.51
CA PRO A 135 4.31 -24.45 -6.32
C PRO A 135 5.83 -24.50 -6.54
N ASP A 136 6.33 -25.44 -7.34
CA ASP A 136 7.77 -25.60 -7.57
C ASP A 136 8.36 -24.46 -8.40
N GLU A 137 7.66 -24.03 -9.45
CA GLU A 137 8.06 -22.90 -10.30
C GLU A 137 8.04 -21.58 -9.50
N ILE A 138 7.00 -21.37 -8.70
CA ILE A 138 6.87 -20.21 -7.81
C ILE A 138 8.02 -20.18 -6.80
N ASN A 139 8.34 -21.32 -6.18
CA ASN A 139 9.44 -21.42 -5.22
C ASN A 139 10.80 -21.14 -5.88
N ALA A 140 11.01 -21.61 -7.11
CA ALA A 140 12.24 -21.35 -7.86
C ALA A 140 12.41 -19.85 -8.18
N ILE A 141 11.33 -19.18 -8.56
CA ILE A 141 11.31 -17.74 -8.86
C ILE A 141 11.49 -16.91 -7.59
N ALA A 142 10.75 -17.21 -6.53
CA ALA A 142 10.85 -16.52 -5.25
C ALA A 142 12.29 -16.55 -4.68
N LYS A 143 12.97 -17.70 -4.78
CA LYS A 143 14.38 -17.85 -4.38
C LYS A 143 15.37 -17.01 -5.20
N ARG A 144 15.04 -16.65 -6.44
CA ARG A 144 15.88 -15.79 -7.30
C ARG A 144 15.58 -14.31 -7.08
N SER A 145 14.33 -13.95 -6.83
CA SER A 145 13.88 -12.57 -6.65
C SER A 145 14.15 -11.99 -5.26
N LEU A 146 14.44 -12.83 -4.26
CA LEU A 146 14.71 -12.42 -2.87
C LEU A 146 16.19 -12.54 -2.47
N ARG A 147 17.09 -12.67 -3.44
CA ARG A 147 18.54 -12.50 -3.25
C ARG A 147 18.93 -11.06 -3.55
#